data_AF-A0A2V8CTW0-F1
#
_entry.id   AF-A0A2V8CTW0-F1
#
_cell.length_a   1.000
_cell.length_b   1.000
_cell.length_c   1.000
_cell.angle_alpha   90.00
_cell.angle_beta   90.00
_cell.angle_gamma   90.00
#
_symmetry.space_group_name_H-M   'P 1'
#
loop_
_entity.id
_entity.type
_entity.pdbx_description
1 polymer ?
#
loop_
_entity_poly.entity_id
_entity_poly.type
_entity_poly.pdbx_seq_one_letter_code
_entity_poly.pdbx_strand_id
1 'polypeptide(L)'
;MSSETSTKQVRQKPGTTDAGLQPWQFFALAALGCATAMTFITRGQGPTAVILIGLLMAAAALVGYAALRMVRPLVSPDEDRTVTIGHRTRVALEREKMLSLRSIKELEFDRAMGRLSDEDWREMSGRLRTRAAGLIRQLDAGSGYREQIERDLAKRLQDRNARLKPSRSEAERVCASCDAGNDADAKFCKGCGARL
;
A
#
# COMPACT_ATOMS: atom_id res chain seq x y z
N MET A 1 -30.36 30.72 10.02
CA MET A 1 -30.12 30.12 8.70
C MET A 1 -29.01 29.10 8.89
N SER A 2 -29.39 27.85 9.15
CA SER A 2 -28.50 26.77 9.54
C SER A 2 -28.13 25.95 8.32
N SER A 3 -26.83 25.81 8.06
CA SER A 3 -26.29 25.06 6.94
C SER A 3 -26.17 23.59 7.32
N GLU A 4 -27.03 22.75 6.76
CA GLU A 4 -26.93 21.29 6.87
C GLU A 4 -25.79 20.79 5.97
N THR A 5 -24.65 20.40 6.58
CA THR A 5 -23.63 19.60 5.90
C THR A 5 -24.03 18.13 5.93
N SER A 6 -24.60 17.65 4.82
CA SER A 6 -24.94 16.24 4.60
C SER A 6 -23.68 15.39 4.38
N THR A 7 -23.14 14.83 5.47
CA THR A 7 -22.09 13.82 5.42
C THR A 7 -22.71 12.46 5.07
N LYS A 8 -22.66 12.07 3.79
CA LYS A 8 -22.93 10.71 3.33
C LYS A 8 -21.93 9.74 3.99
N GLN A 9 -22.36 9.05 5.04
CA GLN A 9 -21.61 7.94 5.61
C GLN A 9 -21.60 6.78 4.60
N VAL A 10 -20.41 6.50 4.06
CA VAL A 10 -20.15 5.29 3.29
C VAL A 10 -20.32 4.10 4.22
N ARG A 11 -21.42 3.37 4.07
CA ARG A 11 -21.67 2.11 4.77
C ARG A 11 -20.61 1.09 4.35
N GLN A 12 -19.56 0.96 5.16
CA GLN A 12 -18.58 -0.11 5.04
C GLN A 12 -19.32 -1.44 5.25
N LYS A 13 -19.26 -2.32 4.24
CA LYS A 13 -19.68 -3.72 4.36
C LYS A 13 -18.81 -4.35 5.47
N PRO A 14 -19.38 -5.00 6.49
CA PRO A 14 -18.57 -5.81 7.41
C PRO A 14 -17.94 -6.93 6.57
N GLY A 15 -16.62 -6.94 6.51
CA GLY A 15 -15.88 -8.07 5.96
C GLY A 15 -16.28 -9.30 6.75
N THR A 16 -16.80 -10.31 6.07
CA THR A 16 -16.94 -11.65 6.60
C THR A 16 -15.52 -12.12 6.96
N THR A 17 -15.12 -11.92 8.20
CA THR A 17 -13.99 -12.62 8.78
C THR A 17 -14.43 -14.07 8.87
N ASP A 18 -14.10 -14.85 7.85
CA ASP A 18 -14.10 -16.30 7.96
C ASP A 18 -13.29 -16.64 9.21
N ALA A 19 -13.99 -17.11 10.24
CA ALA A 19 -13.41 -17.53 11.52
C ALA A 19 -12.68 -18.88 11.36
N GLY A 20 -11.95 -19.05 10.26
CA GLY A 20 -11.00 -20.15 10.09
C GLY A 20 -9.79 -19.90 10.98
N LEU A 21 -9.29 -20.96 11.62
CA LEU A 21 -8.03 -20.89 12.37
C LEU A 21 -6.95 -20.31 11.47
N GLN A 22 -6.41 -19.16 11.86
CA GLN A 22 -5.35 -18.54 11.10
C GLN A 22 -4.08 -19.40 11.23
N PRO A 23 -3.26 -19.54 10.16
CA PRO A 23 -2.08 -20.40 10.18
C PRO A 23 -1.16 -20.16 11.37
N TRP A 24 -1.02 -18.92 11.84
CA TRP A 24 -0.19 -18.57 12.98
C TRP A 24 -0.70 -19.17 14.31
N GLN A 25 -2.01 -19.36 14.47
CA GLN A 25 -2.60 -19.96 15.67
C GLN A 25 -2.23 -21.44 15.79
N PHE A 26 -2.15 -22.16 14.67
CA PHE A 26 -1.71 -23.55 14.64
C PHE A 26 -0.24 -23.68 15.09
N PHE A 27 0.64 -22.82 14.59
CA PHE A 27 2.05 -22.81 15.01
C PHE A 27 2.24 -22.43 16.48
N ALA A 28 1.44 -21.49 17.00
CA ALA A 28 1.46 -21.12 18.41
C ALA A 28 1.04 -22.29 19.32
N LEU A 29 -0.03 -23.00 18.96
CA LEU A 29 -0.49 -24.17 19.72
C LEU A 29 0.51 -25.35 19.65
N ALA A 30 1.11 -25.58 18.48
CA ALA A 30 2.15 -26.60 18.33
C ALA A 30 3.39 -26.28 19.18
N ALA A 31 3.86 -25.02 19.19
CA ALA A 31 4.98 -24.59 20.01
C ALA A 31 4.69 -24.76 21.52
N LEU A 32 3.47 -24.40 21.95
CA LEU A 32 3.03 -24.58 23.33
C LEU A 32 2.99 -26.07 23.71
N GLY A 33 2.50 -26.93 22.82
CA GLY A 33 2.49 -28.39 23.01
C GLY A 33 3.89 -28.99 23.11
N CYS A 34 4.83 -28.56 22.26
CA CYS A 34 6.23 -29.00 22.35
C CYS A 34 6.88 -28.56 23.68
N ALA A 35 6.61 -27.33 24.13
CA ALA A 35 7.14 -26.82 25.40
C ALA A 35 6.60 -27.60 26.61
N THR A 36 5.31 -27.93 26.63
CA THR A 36 4.72 -28.72 27.72
C THR A 36 5.18 -30.18 27.71
N ALA A 37 5.29 -30.81 26.53
CA ALA A 37 5.84 -32.16 26.40
C ALA A 37 7.30 -32.22 26.88
N MET A 38 8.12 -31.23 26.53
CA MET A 38 9.52 -31.15 26.93
C MET A 38 9.66 -31.09 28.46
N THR A 39 8.90 -30.22 29.12
CA THR A 39 8.97 -30.08 30.60
C THR A 39 8.56 -31.35 31.32
N PHE A 40 7.62 -32.12 30.76
CA PHE A 40 7.20 -33.41 31.30
C PHE A 40 8.27 -34.49 31.14
N ILE A 41 8.93 -34.56 29.97
CA ILE A 41 9.99 -35.54 29.67
C ILE A 41 11.26 -35.25 30.48
N THR A 42 11.55 -33.98 30.79
CA THR A 42 12.72 -33.61 31.60
C THR A 42 12.51 -33.77 33.11
N ARG A 43 11.35 -34.25 33.57
CA ARG A 43 11.14 -34.52 35.00
C ARG A 43 12.10 -35.63 35.46
N GLY A 44 13.14 -35.23 36.19
CA GLY A 44 14.15 -36.13 36.76
C GLY A 44 15.58 -35.92 36.22
N GLN A 45 15.78 -35.07 35.21
CA GLN A 45 17.11 -34.67 34.76
C GLN A 45 17.61 -33.48 35.61
N GLY A 46 18.91 -33.42 35.92
CA GLY A 46 19.51 -32.32 36.68
C GLY A 46 19.29 -30.95 36.01
N PRO A 47 19.36 -29.84 36.77
CA PRO A 47 19.05 -28.50 36.27
C PRO A 47 19.90 -28.08 35.06
N THR A 48 21.10 -28.64 34.93
CA THR A 48 22.00 -28.44 33.79
C THR A 48 21.43 -28.92 32.46
N ALA A 49 20.78 -30.08 32.43
CA ALA A 49 20.19 -30.64 31.21
C ALA A 49 19.01 -29.81 30.71
N VAL A 50 18.18 -29.31 31.63
CA VAL A 50 17.04 -28.44 31.31
C VAL A 50 17.52 -27.12 30.70
N ILE A 51 18.58 -26.53 31.26
CA ILE A 51 19.17 -25.28 30.75
C ILE A 51 19.73 -25.49 29.33
N LEU A 52 20.50 -26.56 29.11
CA LEU A 52 21.12 -26.84 27.81
C LEU A 52 20.07 -27.07 26.71
N ILE A 53 19.00 -27.81 27.00
CA ILE A 53 17.95 -28.07 26.02
C ILE A 53 17.13 -26.79 25.73
N GLY A 54 16.83 -25.99 26.76
CA GLY A 54 16.18 -24.70 26.57
C GLY A 54 17.00 -23.76 25.68
N LEU A 55 18.33 -23.73 25.86
CA LEU A 55 19.23 -22.89 25.10
C LEU A 55 19.34 -23.35 23.63
N LEU A 56 19.38 -24.67 23.38
CA LEU A 56 19.33 -25.23 22.03
C LEU A 56 18.02 -24.89 21.30
N MET A 57 16.87 -24.98 21.99
CA MET A 57 15.57 -24.61 21.43
C MET A 57 15.48 -23.12 21.11
N ALA A 58 15.97 -22.26 22.00
CA ALA A 58 16.00 -20.81 21.78
C ALA A 58 16.88 -20.45 20.57
N ALA A 59 18.05 -21.09 20.44
CA ALA A 59 18.92 -20.93 19.29
C ALA A 59 18.24 -21.38 17.98
N ALA A 60 17.60 -22.55 17.97
CA ALA A 60 16.88 -23.05 16.81
C ALA A 60 15.71 -22.13 16.41
N ALA A 61 14.95 -21.61 17.37
CA ALA A 61 13.87 -20.66 17.13
C ALA A 61 14.38 -19.33 16.55
N LEU A 62 15.49 -18.79 17.08
CA LEU A 62 16.13 -17.59 16.56
C LEU A 62 16.60 -17.75 15.12
N VAL A 63 17.24 -18.88 14.81
CA VAL A 63 17.69 -19.21 13.45
C VAL A 63 16.50 -19.34 12.50
N GLY A 64 15.44 -20.05 12.91
CA GLY A 64 14.21 -20.16 12.13
C GLY A 64 13.53 -18.81 11.88
N TYR A 65 13.47 -17.94 12.90
CA TYR A 65 12.94 -16.59 12.76
C TYR A 65 13.78 -15.73 11.81
N ALA A 66 15.11 -15.80 11.91
CA ALA A 66 16.03 -15.09 11.01
C ALA A 66 15.86 -15.57 9.56
N ALA A 67 15.75 -16.88 9.33
CA ALA A 67 15.51 -17.45 8.01
C ALA A 67 14.15 -17.01 7.43
N LEU A 68 13.08 -17.05 8.22
CA LEU A 68 11.77 -16.55 7.80
C LEU A 68 11.83 -15.05 7.45
N ARG A 69 12.52 -14.24 8.25
CA ARG A 69 12.70 -12.81 7.97
C ARG A 69 13.46 -12.57 6.67
N MET A 70 14.41 -13.43 6.32
CA MET A 70 15.16 -13.37 5.06
C MET A 70 14.35 -13.83 3.86
N VAL A 71 13.48 -14.84 4.00
CA VAL A 71 12.68 -15.40 2.89
C VAL A 71 11.38 -14.62 2.65
N ARG A 72 10.78 -14.06 3.68
CA ARG A 72 9.55 -13.25 3.60
C ARG A 72 9.57 -12.15 2.52
N PRO A 73 10.67 -11.40 2.28
CA PRO A 73 10.73 -10.42 1.21
C PRO A 73 10.77 -11.00 -0.22
N LEU A 74 11.02 -12.31 -0.40
CA LEU A 74 10.97 -12.98 -1.71
C LEU A 74 9.58 -13.53 -2.04
N VAL A 75 8.80 -13.87 -1.00
CA VAL A 75 7.48 -14.50 -1.14
C VAL A 75 6.34 -13.48 -1.03
N SER A 76 6.62 -12.29 -0.48
CA SER A 76 5.63 -11.21 -0.46
C SER A 76 5.54 -10.59 -1.86
N PRO A 77 4.37 -10.59 -2.52
CA PRO A 77 4.20 -9.93 -3.80
C PRO A 77 4.61 -8.46 -3.70
N ASP A 78 5.40 -8.04 -4.68
CA ASP A 78 6.09 -6.74 -4.77
C ASP A 78 5.11 -5.61 -5.11
N GLU A 79 4.08 -5.38 -4.28
CA GLU A 79 3.05 -4.37 -4.58
C GLU A 79 3.44 -2.93 -4.23
N ASP A 80 4.58 -2.69 -3.55
CA ASP A 80 4.83 -1.35 -2.98
C ASP A 80 6.29 -0.82 -3.07
N ARG A 81 7.23 -1.58 -3.63
CA ARG A 81 8.64 -1.13 -3.69
C ARG A 81 8.89 -0.08 -4.76
N THR A 82 8.23 -0.17 -5.91
CA THR A 82 8.41 0.78 -7.01
C THR A 82 7.88 2.17 -6.67
N VAL A 83 6.73 2.26 -5.97
CA VAL A 83 6.15 3.52 -5.49
C VAL A 83 7.05 4.15 -4.42
N THR A 84 7.61 3.36 -3.51
CA THR A 84 8.43 3.85 -2.39
C THR A 84 9.79 4.41 -2.84
N ILE A 85 10.43 3.84 -3.87
CA ILE A 85 11.72 4.33 -4.39
C ILE A 85 11.57 5.70 -5.07
N GLY A 86 10.49 5.91 -5.83
CA GLY A 86 10.16 7.22 -6.41
C GLY A 86 9.84 8.26 -5.34
N HIS A 87 9.13 7.86 -4.27
CA HIS A 87 8.76 8.78 -3.20
C HIS A 87 9.96 9.26 -2.38
N ARG A 88 10.91 8.37 -2.05
CA ARG A 88 12.12 8.73 -1.28
C ARG A 88 13.06 9.65 -2.06
N THR A 89 13.28 9.34 -3.34
CA THR A 89 14.12 10.18 -4.22
C THR A 89 13.48 11.55 -4.44
N ARG A 90 12.16 11.61 -4.67
CA ARG A 90 11.43 12.88 -4.80
C ARG A 90 11.49 13.73 -3.53
N VAL A 91 11.29 13.15 -2.36
CA VAL A 91 11.38 13.88 -1.08
C VAL A 91 12.79 14.44 -0.86
N ALA A 92 13.84 13.73 -1.28
CA ALA A 92 15.20 14.25 -1.23
C ALA A 92 15.39 15.45 -2.19
N LEU A 93 14.91 15.35 -3.43
CA LEU A 93 14.97 16.46 -4.39
C LEU A 93 14.14 17.67 -3.93
N GLU A 94 12.96 17.46 -3.34
CA GLU A 94 12.12 18.53 -2.79
C GLU A 94 12.82 19.25 -1.61
N ARG A 95 13.55 18.52 -0.76
CA ARG A 95 14.35 19.11 0.31
C ARG A 95 15.51 19.95 -0.23
N GLU A 96 16.25 19.43 -1.21
CA GLU A 96 17.34 20.18 -1.85
C GLU A 96 16.84 21.44 -2.56
N LYS A 97 15.66 21.36 -3.20
CA LYS A 97 14.99 22.53 -3.79
C LYS A 97 14.67 23.56 -2.71
N MET A 98 14.07 23.14 -1.60
CA MET A 98 13.70 24.04 -0.50
C MET A 98 14.93 24.75 0.08
N LEU A 99 16.02 24.02 0.29
CA LEU A 99 17.29 24.58 0.78
C LEU A 99 17.89 25.59 -0.21
N SER A 100 17.89 25.28 -1.50
CA SER A 100 18.40 26.17 -2.55
C SER A 100 17.58 27.46 -2.68
N LEU A 101 16.26 27.38 -2.53
CA LEU A 101 15.39 28.56 -2.55
C LEU A 101 15.56 29.41 -1.29
N ARG A 102 15.77 28.78 -0.14
CA ARG A 102 16.03 29.47 1.12
C ARG A 102 17.34 30.24 1.07
N SER A 103 18.41 29.65 0.54
CA SER A 103 19.70 30.34 0.41
C SER A 103 19.64 31.54 -0.54
N ILE A 104 18.87 31.45 -1.64
CA ILE A 104 18.62 32.61 -2.51
C ILE A 104 17.92 33.73 -1.74
N LYS A 105 16.96 33.40 -0.88
CA LYS A 105 16.23 34.39 -0.07
C LYS A 105 17.12 35.03 1.00
N GLU A 106 18.02 34.27 1.59
CA GLU A 106 19.00 34.78 2.55
C GLU A 106 19.99 35.75 1.88
N LEU A 107 20.49 35.42 0.67
CA LEU A 107 21.32 36.33 -0.11
C LEU A 107 20.59 37.63 -0.51
N GLU A 108 19.29 37.54 -0.83
CA GLU A 108 18.46 38.71 -1.12
C GLU A 108 18.31 39.61 0.12
N PHE A 109 18.21 39.01 1.30
CA PHE A 109 18.17 39.72 2.57
C PHE A 109 19.52 40.35 2.92
N ASP A 110 20.64 39.65 2.76
CA ASP A 110 21.98 40.19 3.00
C ASP A 110 22.30 41.39 2.10
N ARG A 111 21.86 41.34 0.83
CA ARG A 111 21.92 42.49 -0.08
C ARG A 111 21.07 43.66 0.43
N ALA A 112 19.82 43.41 0.83
CA ALA A 112 18.94 44.45 1.35
C ALA A 112 19.48 45.10 2.65
N MET A 113 20.26 44.35 3.43
CA MET A 113 20.98 44.88 4.61
C MET A 113 22.29 45.61 4.27
N GLY A 114 22.67 45.71 3.00
CA GLY A 114 23.92 46.33 2.57
C GLY A 114 25.17 45.53 2.96
N ARG A 115 25.01 44.26 3.37
CA ARG A 115 26.10 43.36 3.75
C ARG A 115 26.84 42.76 2.55
N LEU A 116 26.23 42.86 1.37
CA LEU A 116 26.70 42.24 0.14
C LEU A 116 26.59 43.23 -1.04
N SER A 117 27.59 43.24 -1.93
CA SER A 117 27.55 44.06 -3.14
C SER A 117 26.57 43.50 -4.18
N ASP A 118 26.05 44.36 -5.06
CA ASP A 118 25.15 43.93 -6.14
C ASP A 118 25.82 43.01 -7.17
N GLU A 119 27.14 43.15 -7.37
CA GLU A 119 27.92 42.30 -8.28
C GLU A 119 28.04 40.88 -7.69
N ASP A 120 28.46 40.77 -6.42
CA ASP A 120 28.60 39.48 -5.72
C ASP A 120 27.26 38.77 -5.57
N TRP A 121 26.18 39.53 -5.31
CA TRP A 121 24.83 38.99 -5.26
C TRP A 121 24.43 38.38 -6.60
N ARG A 122 24.65 39.09 -7.72
CA ARG A 122 24.28 38.61 -9.06
C ARG A 122 25.00 37.30 -9.40
N GLU A 123 26.29 37.23 -9.10
CA GLU A 123 27.08 36.02 -9.35
C GLU A 123 26.61 34.83 -8.51
N MET A 124 26.54 34.98 -7.18
CA MET A 124 26.19 33.89 -6.29
C MET A 124 24.72 33.44 -6.46
N SER A 125 23.81 34.39 -6.60
CA SER A 125 22.40 34.07 -6.85
C SER A 125 22.18 33.45 -8.22
N GLY A 126 22.97 33.79 -9.23
CA GLY A 126 22.94 33.17 -10.56
C GLY A 126 23.27 31.67 -10.52
N ARG A 127 24.35 31.31 -9.80
CA ARG A 127 24.74 29.89 -9.61
C ARG A 127 23.64 29.09 -8.90
N LEU A 128 23.06 29.65 -7.82
CA LEU A 128 21.99 29.01 -7.08
C LEU A 128 20.68 28.89 -7.90
N ARG A 129 20.32 29.90 -8.69
CA ARG A 129 19.15 29.85 -9.58
C ARG A 129 19.30 28.76 -10.64
N THR A 130 20.50 28.61 -11.20
CA THR A 130 20.79 27.54 -12.17
C THR A 130 20.61 26.15 -11.54
N ARG A 131 21.13 25.96 -10.31
CA ARG A 131 20.95 24.72 -9.55
C ARG A 131 19.48 24.45 -9.22
N ALA A 132 18.76 25.46 -8.72
CA ALA A 132 17.34 25.35 -8.38
C ALA A 132 16.48 25.01 -9.61
N ALA A 133 16.76 25.63 -10.76
CA ALA A 133 16.09 25.32 -12.02
C ALA A 133 16.33 23.87 -12.46
N GLY A 134 17.55 23.35 -12.27
CA GLY A 134 17.86 21.94 -12.52
C GLY A 134 17.04 20.98 -11.65
N LEU A 135 16.94 21.25 -10.35
CA LEU A 135 16.14 20.44 -9.42
C LEU A 135 14.64 20.47 -9.75
N ILE A 136 14.11 21.63 -10.16
CA ILE A 136 12.71 21.76 -10.58
C ILE A 136 12.44 20.91 -11.83
N ARG A 137 13.30 21.00 -12.86
CA ARG A 137 13.16 20.17 -14.06
C ARG A 137 13.21 18.67 -13.78
N GLN A 138 14.06 18.24 -12.84
CA GLN A 138 14.12 16.83 -12.43
C GLN A 138 12.83 16.37 -11.73
N LEU A 139 12.25 17.21 -10.87
CA LEU A 139 10.97 16.94 -10.22
C LEU A 139 9.81 16.91 -11.23
N ASP A 140 9.79 17.86 -12.18
CA ASP A 140 8.76 17.94 -13.21
C ASP A 140 8.81 16.72 -14.15
N ALA A 141 10.03 16.32 -14.55
CA ALA A 141 10.23 15.11 -15.35
C ALA A 141 9.72 13.84 -14.64
N GLY A 142 9.88 13.75 -13.32
CA GLY A 142 9.32 12.65 -12.51
C GLY A 142 7.79 12.70 -12.39
N SER A 143 7.18 13.89 -12.41
CA SER A 143 5.72 14.07 -12.30
C SER A 143 4.98 13.75 -13.60
N GLY A 144 5.57 14.05 -14.77
CA GLY A 144 4.92 13.83 -16.06
C GLY A 144 4.57 12.37 -16.35
N TYR A 145 5.36 11.42 -15.83
CA TYR A 145 5.05 10.00 -15.93
C TYR A 145 3.81 9.61 -15.12
N ARG A 146 3.58 10.24 -13.96
CA ARG A 146 2.41 9.95 -13.13
C ARG A 146 1.11 10.35 -13.83
N GLU A 147 1.04 11.57 -14.39
CA GLU A 147 -0.14 12.00 -15.14
C GLU A 147 -0.37 11.17 -16.40
N GLN A 148 0.69 10.65 -17.05
CA GLN A 148 0.55 9.73 -18.18
C GLN A 148 -0.01 8.38 -17.72
N ILE A 149 0.54 7.82 -16.63
CA ILE A 149 0.07 6.55 -16.05
C ILE A 149 -1.40 6.67 -15.61
N GLU A 150 -1.78 7.75 -14.93
CA GLU A 150 -3.16 7.95 -14.47
C GLU A 150 -4.13 8.08 -15.66
N ARG A 151 -3.74 8.78 -16.74
CA ARG A 151 -4.53 8.85 -17.98
C ARG A 151 -4.67 7.50 -18.67
N ASP A 152 -3.59 6.72 -18.76
CA ASP A 152 -3.62 5.39 -19.39
C ASP A 152 -4.44 4.40 -18.56
N LEU A 153 -4.35 4.48 -17.23
CA LEU A 153 -5.16 3.67 -16.32
C LEU A 153 -6.65 4.01 -16.45
N ALA A 154 -6.98 5.31 -16.53
CA ALA A 154 -8.35 5.77 -16.74
C ALA A 154 -8.92 5.25 -18.06
N LYS A 155 -8.16 5.31 -19.16
CA LYS A 155 -8.57 4.73 -20.45
C LYS A 155 -8.82 3.23 -20.35
N ARG A 156 -7.89 2.46 -19.76
CA ARG A 156 -8.05 1.01 -19.59
C ARG A 156 -9.27 0.63 -18.74
N LEU A 157 -9.55 1.40 -17.69
CA LEU A 157 -10.74 1.20 -16.85
C LEU A 157 -12.03 1.53 -17.63
N GLN A 158 -12.02 2.60 -18.43
CA GLN A 158 -13.15 2.94 -19.31
C GLN A 158 -13.41 1.85 -20.35
N ASP A 159 -12.37 1.36 -21.03
CA ASP A 159 -12.48 0.28 -22.01
C ASP A 159 -12.98 -1.01 -21.38
N ARG A 160 -12.44 -1.36 -20.20
CA ARG A 160 -12.91 -2.53 -19.44
C ARG A 160 -14.37 -2.39 -19.04
N ASN A 161 -14.78 -1.23 -18.54
CA ASN A 161 -16.16 -0.96 -18.15
C ASN A 161 -17.09 -0.91 -19.36
N ALA A 162 -16.62 -0.45 -20.53
CA ALA A 162 -17.38 -0.48 -21.77
C ALA A 162 -17.60 -1.91 -22.27
N ARG A 163 -16.58 -2.79 -22.16
CA ARG A 163 -16.70 -4.22 -22.47
C ARG A 163 -17.59 -4.99 -21.48
N LEU A 164 -17.57 -4.61 -20.21
CA LEU A 164 -18.40 -5.21 -19.16
C LEU A 164 -19.81 -4.62 -19.08
N LYS A 165 -20.12 -3.56 -19.85
CA LYS A 165 -21.46 -2.98 -19.87
C LYS A 165 -22.37 -3.98 -20.60
N PRO A 166 -23.29 -4.69 -19.90
CA PRO A 166 -24.20 -5.59 -20.58
C PRO A 166 -25.03 -4.74 -21.56
N SER A 167 -25.05 -5.15 -22.82
CA SER A 167 -25.95 -4.54 -23.79
C SER A 167 -27.35 -4.70 -23.21
N ARG A 168 -28.08 -3.59 -23.06
CA ARG A 168 -29.43 -3.52 -22.49
C ARG A 168 -30.49 -4.22 -23.37
N SER A 169 -30.06 -5.12 -24.26
CA SER A 169 -30.82 -5.77 -25.33
C SER A 169 -30.84 -7.30 -25.23
N GLU A 170 -30.29 -7.91 -24.18
CA GLU A 170 -30.67 -9.28 -23.83
C GLU A 170 -32.05 -9.21 -23.16
N ALA A 171 -33.09 -9.34 -23.99
CA ALA A 171 -34.49 -9.22 -23.61
C ALA A 171 -34.82 -10.07 -22.37
N GLU A 172 -35.18 -9.39 -21.28
CA GLU A 172 -35.55 -9.97 -20.00
C GLU A 172 -36.82 -10.84 -20.18
N ARG A 173 -36.74 -12.13 -19.86
CA ARG A 173 -37.89 -13.06 -19.92
C ARG A 173 -38.67 -13.01 -18.61
N VAL A 174 -39.97 -12.77 -18.69
CA VAL A 174 -40.85 -12.73 -17.51
C VAL A 174 -41.32 -14.14 -17.16
N CYS A 175 -41.25 -14.50 -15.88
CA CYS A 175 -41.71 -15.80 -15.40
C CYS A 175 -43.24 -15.88 -15.34
N ALA A 176 -43.86 -16.88 -15.97
CA ALA A 176 -45.30 -17.08 -15.96
C ALA A 176 -45.89 -17.45 -14.57
N SER A 177 -45.05 -17.84 -13.60
CA SER A 177 -45.50 -18.29 -12.27
C SER A 177 -45.40 -17.23 -11.19
N CYS A 178 -44.54 -16.23 -11.34
CA CYS A 178 -44.30 -15.22 -10.30
C CYS A 178 -43.95 -13.81 -10.85
N ASP A 179 -44.07 -13.61 -12.16
CA ASP A 179 -43.84 -12.35 -12.88
C ASP A 179 -42.45 -11.72 -12.68
N ALA A 180 -41.49 -12.45 -12.12
CA ALA A 180 -40.12 -11.99 -11.99
C ALA A 180 -39.45 -11.89 -13.37
N GLY A 181 -38.75 -10.79 -13.65
CA GLY A 181 -37.88 -10.64 -14.83
C GLY A 181 -36.59 -11.46 -14.67
N ASN A 182 -36.24 -12.25 -15.68
CA ASN A 182 -35.07 -13.14 -15.68
C ASN A 182 -34.21 -12.88 -16.91
N ASP A 183 -32.92 -13.15 -16.78
CA ASP A 183 -31.95 -12.97 -17.87
C ASP A 183 -32.32 -13.84 -19.08
N ALA A 184 -31.95 -13.38 -20.27
CA ALA A 184 -32.36 -14.00 -21.53
C ALA A 184 -31.87 -15.43 -21.72
N ASP A 185 -30.90 -15.90 -20.93
CA ASP A 185 -30.34 -17.26 -20.91
C ASP A 185 -30.77 -18.09 -19.68
N ALA A 186 -31.60 -17.52 -18.80
CA ALA A 186 -32.09 -18.21 -17.61
C ALA A 186 -32.97 -19.42 -17.99
N LYS A 187 -32.60 -20.61 -17.50
CA LYS A 187 -33.39 -21.85 -17.63
C LYS A 187 -34.40 -22.03 -16.48
N PHE A 188 -34.17 -21.34 -15.37
CA PHE A 188 -34.99 -21.37 -14.17
C PHE A 188 -35.17 -19.95 -13.65
N CYS A 189 -36.33 -19.68 -13.08
CA CYS A 189 -36.66 -18.38 -12.52
C CYS A 189 -35.84 -18.09 -11.26
N LYS A 190 -35.20 -16.91 -11.21
CA LYS A 190 -34.42 -16.47 -10.05
C LYS A 190 -35.25 -16.18 -8.80
N GLY A 191 -36.57 -15.98 -8.96
CA GLY A 191 -37.50 -15.71 -7.86
C GLY A 191 -38.12 -16.97 -7.25
N CYS A 192 -38.69 -17.85 -8.08
CA CYS A 192 -39.48 -19.01 -7.62
C CYS A 192 -38.89 -20.38 -7.99
N GLY A 193 -37.81 -20.44 -8.79
CA GLY A 193 -37.18 -21.69 -9.21
C GLY A 193 -37.93 -22.47 -10.30
N ALA A 194 -39.08 -21.99 -10.78
CA ALA A 194 -39.80 -22.62 -11.88
C ALA A 194 -39.00 -22.58 -13.20
N ARG A 195 -39.18 -23.57 -14.07
CA ARG A 195 -38.53 -23.58 -15.39
C ARG A 195 -39.15 -22.48 -16.29
N LEU A 196 -38.30 -21.71 -16.96
CA LEU A 196 -38.66 -20.58 -17.85
C LEU A 196 -38.75 -20.98 -19.32
#